data_AF-A0A151EFL9-F1
#
_entry.id   AF-A0A151EFL9-F1
#
_cell.length_a   1.000
_cell.length_b   1.000
_cell.length_c   1.000
_cell.angle_alpha   90.00
_cell.angle_beta   90.00
_cell.angle_gamma   90.00
#
_symmetry.space_group_name_H-M   'P 1'
#
loop_
_entity.id
_entity.type
_entity.pdbx_description
1 polymer ?
#
loop_
_entity_poly.entity_id
_entity_poly.type
_entity_poly.pdbx_seq_one_letter_code
_entity_poly.pdbx_strand_id
1 'polypeptide(L)' 'MVEAKGTAQNKVKIISKREMPHYVSPGVVETVVEVTYRTDKGYEGKVQIPKKELSAERLKEEIRKSLAPIERSIPDEITL' A
#
# COMPACT_ATOMS: atom_id res chain seq x y z
N MET A 1 22.62 -9.74 -21.55
CA MET A 1 22.58 -8.74 -20.46
C MET A 1 21.11 -8.40 -20.25
N VAL A 2 20.47 -8.92 -19.20
CA VAL A 2 19.06 -8.59 -18.93
C VAL A 2 19.10 -7.28 -18.18
N GLU A 3 18.83 -6.19 -18.90
CA GLU A 3 18.81 -4.84 -18.37
C GLU A 3 17.88 -4.79 -17.16
N ALA A 4 18.45 -4.44 -16.01
CA ALA A 4 17.74 -4.02 -14.83
C ALA A 4 16.95 -2.75 -15.19
N LYS A 5 15.76 -2.93 -15.79
CA LYS A 5 14.86 -1.81 -16.05
C LYS A 5 14.48 -1.22 -14.70
N GLY A 6 14.83 0.06 -14.61
CA GLY A 6 15.01 0.78 -13.37
C GLY A 6 13.80 0.68 -12.46
N THR A 7 14.14 0.70 -11.18
CA THR A 7 13.29 1.05 -10.05
C THR A 7 12.31 2.14 -10.44
N ALA A 8 11.12 1.74 -10.90
CA ALA A 8 9.99 2.65 -10.91
C ALA A 8 9.79 3.02 -9.45
N GLN A 9 10.28 4.20 -9.08
CA GLN A 9 9.80 4.87 -7.89
C GLN A 9 8.33 5.15 -8.17
N ASN A 10 7.48 4.13 -7.98
CA ASN A 10 6.04 4.26 -7.97
C ASN A 10 5.77 5.28 -6.86
N LYS A 11 5.60 6.54 -7.25
CA LYS A 11 5.28 7.62 -6.32
C LYS A 11 3.91 7.30 -5.78
N VAL A 12 3.89 6.79 -4.55
CA VAL A 12 2.67 6.54 -3.80
C VAL A 12 2.36 7.78 -3.00
N LYS A 13 1.18 8.36 -3.23
CA LYS A 13 0.64 9.45 -2.43
C LYS A 13 -0.37 8.89 -1.45
N ILE A 14 -0.23 9.22 -0.17
CA ILE A 14 -1.25 8.93 0.82
C ILE A 14 -2.37 9.96 0.66
N ILE A 15 -3.57 9.47 0.34
CA ILE A 15 -4.76 10.31 0.17
C ILE A 15 -5.47 10.50 1.50
N SER A 16 -5.55 9.44 2.31
CA SER A 16 -6.27 9.48 3.57
C SER A 16 -5.62 8.57 4.60
N LYS A 17 -5.68 8.99 5.86
CA LYS A 17 -5.29 8.19 7.02
C LYS A 17 -6.43 8.26 8.03
N ARG A 18 -6.90 7.11 8.49
CA ARG A 18 -8.00 6.98 9.43
C ARG A 18 -7.58 6.01 10.53
N GLU A 19 -7.68 6.44 11.77
CA GLU A 19 -7.47 5.57 12.93
C GLU A 19 -8.82 4.98 13.35
N MET A 20 -8.84 3.67 13.62
CA MET A 20 -10.02 2.94 14.02
C MET A 20 -9.70 1.97 15.15
N PRO A 21 -10.60 1.78 16.11
CA PRO A 21 -10.52 0.62 16.99
C PRO A 21 -10.84 -0.65 16.18
N HIS A 22 -10.01 -1.67 16.36
CA HIS A 22 -10.17 -3.00 15.80
C HIS A 22 -10.17 -4.02 16.94
N TYR A 23 -11.27 -4.76 17.04
CA TYR A 23 -11.39 -5.85 18.00
C TYR A 23 -10.68 -7.08 17.43
N VAL A 24 -9.52 -7.40 17.97
CA VAL A 24 -8.74 -8.59 17.57
C VAL A 24 -9.10 -9.82 18.40
N SER A 25 -9.60 -9.61 19.63
CA SER A 25 -9.96 -10.69 20.56
C SER A 25 -10.93 -10.18 21.63
N PRO A 26 -11.70 -11.05 22.31
CA PRO A 26 -12.58 -10.65 23.40
C PRO A 26 -11.77 -9.96 24.51
N GLY A 27 -12.04 -8.68 24.74
CA GLY A 27 -11.33 -7.83 25.71
C GLY A 27 -10.06 -7.15 25.18
N VAL A 28 -9.66 -7.39 23.92
CA VAL A 28 -8.47 -6.77 23.31
C VAL A 28 -8.89 -5.89 22.14
N VAL A 29 -8.82 -4.58 22.35
CA VAL A 29 -9.04 -3.56 21.34
C VAL A 29 -7.68 -3.00 20.92
N GLU A 30 -7.30 -3.20 19.68
CA GLU A 30 -6.13 -2.56 19.09
C GLU A 30 -6.57 -1.39 18.23
N THR A 31 -5.75 -0.33 18.17
CA THR A 31 -5.99 0.74 17.20
C THR A 31 -5.33 0.33 15.89
N VAL A 32 -6.07 0.32 14.79
CA VAL A 32 -5.54 0.17 13.43
C VAL A 32 -5.61 1.51 12.71
N VAL A 33 -4.67 1.72 11.80
CA VAL A 33 -4.61 2.87 10.92
C VAL A 33 -4.88 2.37 9.51
N GLU A 34 -6.02 2.75 8.98
CA GLU A 34 -6.36 2.57 7.58
C GLU A 34 -5.73 3.71 6.79
N VAL A 35 -4.78 3.37 5.93
CA VAL A 35 -4.12 4.30 5.02
C VAL A 35 -4.61 4.01 3.61
N THR A 36 -5.33 4.97 3.04
CA THR A 36 -5.68 4.97 1.63
C THR A 36 -4.58 5.68 0.86
N TYR A 37 -4.02 5.00 -0.13
CA TYR A 37 -2.97 5.53 -0.98
C TYR A 37 -3.37 5.42 -2.45
N ARG A 38 -2.81 6.31 -3.26
CA ARG A 38 -2.96 6.30 -4.70
C ARG A 38 -1.60 6.37 -5.36
N THR A 39 -1.40 5.55 -6.38
CA THR A 39 -0.20 5.60 -7.21
C THR A 39 -0.36 6.66 -8.29
N ASP A 40 0.77 7.12 -8.82
CA ASP A 40 0.80 8.03 -9.96
C ASP A 40 0.08 7.46 -11.20
N LYS A 41 0.04 6.13 -11.33
CA LYS A 41 -0.71 5.41 -12.38
C LYS A 41 -2.23 5.38 -12.15
N GLY A 42 -2.74 6.07 -11.13
CA GLY A 42 -4.18 6.14 -10.82
C GLY A 42 -4.71 4.94 -10.03
N TYR A 43 -3.85 4.00 -9.59
CA TYR A 43 -4.30 2.88 -8.77
C TYR A 43 -4.53 3.32 -7.33
N GLU A 44 -5.69 3.00 -6.77
CA GLU A 44 -6.05 3.27 -5.38
C GLU A 44 -6.04 1.99 -4.57
N GLY A 45 -5.25 2.00 -3.50
CA GLY A 45 -5.14 0.89 -2.55
C GLY A 45 -5.44 1.35 -1.14
N LYS A 46 -5.86 0.40 -0.30
CA LYS A 46 -6.08 0.61 1.12
C LYS A 46 -5.28 -0.43 1.88
N VAL A 47 -4.49 0.01 2.85
CA VAL A 47 -3.78 -0.87 3.79
C VAL A 47 -4.24 -0.54 5.20
N GLN A 48 -4.44 -1.57 6.01
CA GLN A 48 -4.80 -1.44 7.41
C GLN A 48 -3.62 -1.95 8.24
N ILE A 49 -3.03 -1.07 9.04
CA ILE A 49 -1.84 -1.40 9.82
C ILE A 49 -2.13 -1.12 11.29
N PRO A 50 -1.88 -2.07 12.21
CA PRO A 50 -1.98 -1.79 13.63
C PRO A 50 -1.14 -0.56 14.01
N LYS A 51 -1.68 0.36 14.79
CA LYS A 51 -0.99 1.57 15.27
C LYS A 51 0.31 1.22 15.99
N LYS A 52 0.31 0.08 16.70
CA LYS A 52 1.50 -0.48 17.36
C LYS A 52 2.61 -0.84 16.36
N GLU A 53 2.26 -1.18 15.12
CA GLU A 53 3.16 -1.54 14.03
C GLU A 53 3.27 -0.43 12.96
N LEU A 54 2.73 0.77 13.22
CA LEU A 54 2.74 1.89 12.29
C LEU A 54 4.13 2.52 12.20
N SER A 55 5.02 1.85 11.49
CA SER A 55 6.33 2.37 11.11
C SER A 55 6.33 2.71 9.62
N ALA A 56 7.08 3.75 9.24
CA ALA A 56 7.23 4.15 7.85
C ALA A 56 7.75 2.99 6.96
N GLU A 57 8.56 2.10 7.52
CA GLU A 57 9.07 0.89 6.85
C GLU A 57 7.98 -0.16 6.64
N ARG A 58 7.17 -0.44 7.68
CA ARG A 58 6.07 -1.39 7.61
C ARG A 58 4.99 -0.95 6.62
N LEU A 59 4.66 0.35 6.64
CA LEU A 59 3.74 0.95 5.69
C LEU A 59 4.22 0.81 4.25
N LYS A 60 5.51 1.09 4.00
CA LYS A 60 6.12 0.90 2.68
C LYS A 60 6.09 -0.56 2.24
N GLU A 61 6.35 -1.51 3.14
CA GLU A 61 6.32 -2.95 2.82
C GLU A 61 4.92 -3.42 2.43
N GLU A 62 3.89 -3.06 3.21
CA GLU A 62 2.50 -3.45 2.94
C GLU A 62 1.97 -2.83 1.65
N ILE A 63 2.26 -1.55 1.41
CA ILE A 63 1.95 -0.88 0.14
C ILE A 63 2.68 -1.58 -1.02
N ARG A 64 3.95 -1.96 -0.85
CA ARG A 64 4.73 -2.66 -1.88
C ARG A 64 4.18 -4.06 -2.17
N LYS A 65 3.77 -4.82 -1.14
CA LYS A 65 3.12 -6.14 -1.32
C LYS A 65 1.78 -6.00 -2.03
N SER A 66 0.99 -4.99 -1.66
CA SER A 66 -0.29 -4.72 -2.31
C SER A 66 -0.10 -4.28 -3.76
N LEU A 67 0.97 -3.54 -4.07
CA LEU A 67 1.36 -3.14 -5.43
C LEU A 67 2.02 -4.23 -6.28
N ALA A 68 2.70 -5.20 -5.67
CA ALA A 68 3.37 -6.30 -6.38
C ALA A 68 2.49 -7.08 -7.38
N PRO A 69 1.23 -7.44 -7.07
CA PRO A 69 0.34 -8.06 -8.05
C PRO A 69 -0.14 -7.09 -9.14
N ILE A 70 -0.21 -5.78 -8.85
CA ILE A 70 -0.70 -4.77 -9.80
C ILE A 70 0.39 -4.37 -10.77
N GLU A 71 1.64 -4.26 -10.34
CA GLU A 71 2.79 -4.05 -11.24
C GLU A 71 2.94 -5.19 -12.25
N ARG A 72 2.44 -6.39 -11.94
CA ARG A 72 2.37 -7.53 -12.88
C ARG A 72 1.15 -7.51 -13.80
N SER A 73 0.09 -6.77 -13.45
CA SER A 73 -1.20 -6.76 -14.14
C SER A 73 -1.54 -5.46 -14.85
N ILE A 74 -0.70 -4.41 -14.76
CA ILE A 74 -0.82 -3.25 -15.63
C ILE A 74 -0.13 -3.64 -16.96
N PRO A 75 -0.86 -3.93 -18.05
CA PRO A 75 -0.22 -4.05 -19.35
C PRO A 75 0.46 -2.72 -19.68
N ASP A 76 1.71 -2.79 -20.13
CA ASP A 76 2.53 -1.62 -20.51
C ASP A 76 2.02 -0.92 -21.78
N GLU A 77 0.91 -1.40 -22.35
CA GLU A 77 0.38 -0.95 -23.63
C GLU A 77 -1.15 -0.82 -23.57
N ILE A 78 -1.64 0.41 -23.61
CA ILE A 78 -2.99 0.72 -24.11
C ILE A 78 -2.77 1.15 -25.55
N THR A 79 -2.90 0.22 -26.49
CA THR A 79 -2.97 0.57 -27.92
C THR A 79 -4.35 1.19 -28.17
N LEU A 80 -4.33 2.39 -28.78
CA LEU A 80 -5.48 3.19 -29.20
C LEU A 80 -6.29 2.49 -30.31
#